data_AF-A0A1H7TFV5-F1
#
_entry.id   AF-A0A1H7TFV5-F1
#
_cell.length_a   1.000
_cell.length_b   1.000
_cell.length_c   1.000
_cell.angle_alpha   90.00
_cell.angle_beta   90.00
_cell.angle_gamma   90.00
#
_symmetry.space_group_name_H-M   'P 1'
#
loop_
_entity.id
_entity.type
_entity.pdbx_description
1 polymer ?
#
loop_
_entity_poly.entity_id
_entity_poly.type
_entity_poly.pdbx_seq_one_letter_code
_entity_poly.pdbx_strand_id
1 'polypeptide(L)'
;MDLLNKSEISQLIFSKYLEAGNLMSYFGQEIVHIDNLRKHSDEQWLSKSEEVLTFDFDGWSANVTFTKNGSYHSDSLDFFFSTNDAHKYTIGLYEDLQRFILSSGINVDQFVSDNELVFLFKNAASAHYLLQNDRYVLRKLSGAFLDYAQTYAYYKKIYGESTFIF
;
A
#
# COMPACT_ATOMS: atom_id res chain seq x y z
N MET A 1 1.35 24.39 5.71
CA MET A 1 1.11 22.95 5.91
C MET A 1 2.06 22.51 7.00
N ASP A 2 1.57 21.68 7.91
CA ASP A 2 2.43 20.96 8.83
C ASP A 2 3.09 19.79 8.08
N LEU A 3 4.18 19.23 8.61
CA LEU A 3 4.94 18.17 7.96
C LEU A 3 4.43 16.78 8.37
N LEU A 4 4.49 15.81 7.44
CA LEU A 4 3.90 14.48 7.65
C LEU A 4 4.47 13.81 8.91
N ASN A 5 3.60 13.35 9.79
CA ASN A 5 3.96 12.65 11.01
C ASN A 5 3.06 11.43 11.30
N LYS A 6 3.43 10.62 12.30
CA LYS A 6 2.73 9.38 12.67
C LYS A 6 1.22 9.57 12.92
N SER A 7 0.80 10.70 13.50
CA SER A 7 -0.61 10.97 13.80
C SER A 7 -1.44 11.22 12.53
N GLU A 8 -0.83 11.76 11.47
CA GLU A 8 -1.49 11.95 10.18
C GLU A 8 -1.50 10.66 9.36
N ILE A 9 -0.42 9.88 9.41
CA ILE A 9 -0.36 8.53 8.81
C ILE A 9 -1.45 7.63 9.41
N SER A 10 -1.73 7.75 10.72
CA SER A 10 -2.80 6.99 11.38
C SER A 10 -4.22 7.28 10.84
N GLN A 11 -4.41 8.40 10.14
CA GLN A 11 -5.69 8.84 9.56
C GLN A 11 -5.83 8.45 8.07
N LEU A 12 -4.93 7.62 7.53
CA LEU A 12 -5.00 7.13 6.16
C LEU A 12 -6.33 6.41 5.88
N ILE A 13 -7.00 6.84 4.81
CA ILE A 13 -8.13 6.11 4.24
C ILE A 13 -7.56 5.20 3.14
N PHE A 14 -7.43 3.90 3.43
CA PHE A 14 -6.68 2.95 2.59
C PHE A 14 -7.16 2.85 1.12
N SER A 15 -8.45 3.02 0.85
CA SER A 15 -8.97 3.10 -0.52
C SER A 15 -8.55 4.39 -1.24
N LYS A 16 -8.49 5.53 -0.52
CA LYS A 16 -7.97 6.80 -1.05
C LYS A 16 -6.44 6.77 -1.23
N TYR A 17 -5.73 6.01 -0.40
CA TYR A 17 -4.31 5.70 -0.61
C TYR A 17 -4.07 4.96 -1.94
N LEU A 18 -4.87 3.92 -2.23
CA LEU A 18 -4.81 3.21 -3.51
C LEU A 18 -5.14 4.09 -4.72
N GLU A 19 -6.10 5.01 -4.61
CA GLU A 19 -6.38 6.01 -5.67
C GLU A 19 -5.23 7.01 -5.87
N ALA A 20 -4.62 7.49 -4.78
CA ALA A 20 -3.51 8.44 -4.84
C ALA A 20 -2.22 7.80 -5.39
N GLY A 21 -1.98 6.52 -5.10
CA GLY A 21 -0.89 5.73 -5.64
C GLY A 21 0.28 5.54 -4.69
N ASN A 22 0.58 6.49 -3.80
CA ASN A 22 1.59 6.38 -2.75
C ASN A 22 1.43 7.52 -1.72
N LEU A 23 2.16 7.47 -0.60
CA LEU A 23 2.09 8.50 0.45
C LEU A 23 2.41 9.92 -0.08
N MET A 24 3.38 10.08 -0.98
CA MET A 24 3.69 11.41 -1.55
C MET A 24 2.52 12.00 -2.35
N SER A 25 1.83 11.19 -3.14
CA SER A 25 0.66 11.63 -3.91
C SER A 25 -0.58 11.81 -3.04
N TYR A 26 -0.68 11.09 -1.91
CA TYR A 26 -1.79 11.21 -0.96
C TYR A 26 -1.70 12.48 -0.11
N PHE A 27 -0.52 12.77 0.44
CA PHE A 27 -0.32 13.91 1.35
C PHE A 27 0.22 15.17 0.65
N GLY A 28 0.92 15.04 -0.49
CA GLY A 28 1.65 16.13 -1.14
C GLY A 28 3.17 16.00 -0.94
N GLN A 29 3.94 16.22 -2.00
CA GLN A 29 5.40 16.00 -2.00
C GLN A 29 6.12 16.93 -1.01
N GLU A 30 5.63 18.16 -0.88
CA GLU A 30 6.08 19.19 0.07
C GLU A 30 5.75 18.89 1.54
N ILE A 31 4.97 17.85 1.82
CA ILE A 31 4.61 17.42 3.19
C ILE A 31 5.47 16.23 3.64
N VAL A 32 5.89 15.36 2.72
CA VAL A 32 6.62 14.10 3.01
C VAL A 32 8.13 14.33 3.14
N HIS A 33 8.55 14.94 4.25
CA HIS A 33 9.96 15.19 4.55
C HIS A 33 10.57 14.18 5.54
N ILE A 34 11.67 13.55 5.12
CA ILE A 34 12.40 12.52 5.88
C ILE A 34 12.77 12.95 7.31
N ASP A 35 13.23 14.19 7.51
CA ASP A 35 13.65 14.68 8.84
C ASP A 35 12.50 14.90 9.82
N ASN A 36 11.26 15.01 9.32
CA ASN A 36 10.09 15.00 10.18
C ASN A 36 9.67 13.57 10.49
N LEU A 37 9.59 12.73 9.46
CA LEU A 37 9.23 11.32 9.58
C LEU A 37 10.18 10.56 10.53
N ARG A 38 11.51 10.77 10.44
CA ARG A 38 12.53 10.23 11.37
C ARG A 38 12.25 10.54 12.84
N LYS A 39 11.69 11.71 13.16
CA LYS A 39 11.42 12.11 14.56
C LYS A 39 10.21 11.38 15.15
N HIS A 40 9.35 10.82 14.30
CA HIS A 40 8.07 10.24 14.67
C HIS A 40 7.96 8.73 14.31
N SER A 41 8.98 8.15 13.68
CA SER A 41 9.08 6.72 13.36
C SER A 41 9.35 5.89 14.61
N ASP A 42 8.75 4.70 14.70
CA ASP A 42 9.01 3.74 15.78
C ASP A 42 10.30 2.95 15.54
N GLU A 43 10.56 2.57 14.27
CA GLU A 43 11.82 1.94 13.86
C GLU A 43 12.48 2.66 12.68
N GLN A 44 13.81 2.51 12.59
CA GLN A 44 14.64 3.06 11.51
C GLN A 44 15.65 2.00 11.05
N TRP A 45 15.55 1.61 9.79
CA TRP A 45 16.42 0.60 9.17
C TRP A 45 17.30 1.23 8.10
N LEU A 46 18.61 1.32 8.36
CA LEU A 46 19.58 1.93 7.46
C LEU A 46 20.37 0.87 6.68
N SER A 47 20.29 0.92 5.35
CA SER A 47 21.07 0.09 4.44
C SER A 47 22.26 0.88 3.85
N LYS A 48 22.99 0.30 2.88
CA LYS A 48 24.06 1.03 2.16
C LYS A 48 23.51 2.11 1.22
N SER A 49 22.29 1.93 0.73
CA SER A 49 21.65 2.73 -0.33
C SER A 49 20.38 3.46 0.12
N GLU A 50 19.72 2.97 1.15
CA GLU A 50 18.35 3.33 1.53
C GLU A 50 18.21 3.45 3.05
N GLU A 51 17.14 4.11 3.47
CA GLU A 51 16.67 4.20 4.84
C GLU A 51 15.17 3.94 4.85
N VAL A 52 14.71 3.01 5.68
CA VAL A 52 13.29 2.70 5.87
C VAL A 52 12.87 3.20 7.23
N LEU A 53 11.80 4.01 7.26
CA LEU A 53 11.16 4.51 8.46
C LEU A 53 9.85 3.75 8.66
N THR A 54 9.70 3.08 9.80
CA THR A 54 8.51 2.28 10.11
C THR A 54 7.66 3.00 11.16
N PHE A 55 6.35 2.97 10.96
CA PHE A 55 5.33 3.55 11.83
C PHE A 55 4.32 2.48 12.21
N ASP A 56 4.25 2.12 13.48
CA ASP A 56 3.43 1.01 13.97
C ASP A 56 2.09 1.47 14.52
N PHE A 57 1.02 0.78 14.11
CA PHE A 57 -0.35 1.01 14.54
C PHE A 57 -1.00 -0.31 15.00
N ASP A 58 -2.16 -0.25 15.63
CA ASP A 58 -2.88 -1.47 16.03
C ASP A 58 -3.31 -2.26 14.77
N GLY A 59 -2.68 -3.42 14.56
CA GLY A 59 -2.98 -4.34 13.45
C GLY A 59 -2.31 -4.04 12.10
N TRP A 60 -1.52 -2.97 11.97
CA TRP A 60 -0.81 -2.63 10.72
C TRP A 60 0.41 -1.70 10.95
N SER A 61 1.32 -1.63 9.99
CA SER A 61 2.41 -0.63 9.99
C SER A 61 2.58 0.04 8.62
N ALA A 62 3.10 1.26 8.62
CA ALA A 62 3.52 1.97 7.41
C ALA A 62 5.04 1.97 7.31
N ASN A 63 5.58 1.56 6.17
CA ASN A 63 7.00 1.56 5.86
C ASN A 63 7.26 2.60 4.77
N VAL A 64 8.11 3.60 5.06
CA VAL A 64 8.46 4.67 4.11
C VAL A 64 9.95 4.60 3.81
N THR A 65 10.28 4.30 2.55
CA THR A 65 11.65 4.14 2.07
C THR A 65 12.14 5.43 1.42
N PHE A 66 13.31 5.87 1.86
CA PHE A 66 14.05 6.96 1.26
C PHE A 66 15.38 6.46 0.72
N THR A 67 15.85 7.05 -0.37
CA THR A 67 17.23 6.89 -0.80
C THR A 67 18.17 7.60 0.18
N LYS A 68 19.44 7.20 0.24
CA LYS A 68 20.45 7.78 1.14
C LYS A 68 20.65 9.30 1.04
N ASN A 69 20.22 9.95 -0.05
CA ASN A 69 20.28 11.40 -0.18
C ASN A 69 19.07 12.15 0.44
N GLY A 70 18.12 11.41 1.02
CA GLY A 70 16.89 11.95 1.62
C GLY A 70 15.70 12.05 0.65
N SER A 71 15.85 11.69 -0.63
CA SER A 71 14.74 11.65 -1.59
C SER A 71 13.87 10.43 -1.36
N TYR A 72 12.55 10.63 -1.39
CA TYR A 72 11.56 9.55 -1.34
C TYR A 72 11.80 8.51 -2.44
N HIS A 73 11.57 7.24 -2.10
CA HIS A 73 11.78 6.11 -3.01
C HIS A 73 10.49 5.31 -3.20
N SER A 74 9.91 4.81 -2.12
CA SER A 74 8.74 3.93 -2.13
C SER A 74 8.14 3.80 -0.75
N ASP A 75 6.96 3.20 -0.66
CA ASP A 75 6.22 2.98 0.57
C ASP A 75 5.36 1.71 0.51
N SER A 76 5.05 1.15 1.68
CA SER A 76 4.02 0.12 1.80
C SER A 76 3.33 0.15 3.15
N LEU A 77 2.07 -0.28 3.17
CA LEU A 77 1.33 -0.55 4.40
C LEU A 77 1.21 -2.07 4.56
N ASP A 78 1.63 -2.61 5.70
CA ASP A 78 1.69 -4.04 5.98
C ASP A 78 0.70 -4.40 7.10
N PHE A 79 -0.11 -5.43 6.91
CA PHE A 79 -1.30 -5.71 7.72
C PHE A 79 -1.23 -7.07 8.42
N PHE A 80 -1.43 -7.06 9.74
CA PHE A 80 -1.23 -8.23 10.63
C PHE A 80 -2.53 -8.75 11.25
N PHE A 81 -3.66 -8.07 11.02
CA PHE A 81 -4.97 -8.38 11.61
C PHE A 81 -5.59 -9.70 11.10
N SER A 82 -6.50 -10.33 11.85
CA SER A 82 -7.19 -11.57 11.46
C SER A 82 -8.40 -11.36 10.53
N THR A 83 -8.98 -12.43 9.97
CA THR A 83 -10.26 -12.37 9.23
C THR A 83 -11.38 -11.71 10.06
N ASN A 84 -11.40 -11.91 11.38
CA ASN A 84 -12.41 -11.32 12.29
C ASN A 84 -12.20 -9.82 12.51
N ASP A 85 -10.95 -9.36 12.41
CA ASP A 85 -10.57 -7.96 12.58
C ASP A 85 -10.62 -7.17 11.28
N ALA A 86 -10.55 -7.84 10.13
CA ALA A 86 -10.57 -7.24 8.80
C ALA A 86 -11.77 -6.30 8.58
N HIS A 87 -12.91 -6.63 9.18
CA HIS A 87 -14.14 -5.82 9.18
C HIS A 87 -13.98 -4.40 9.78
N LYS A 88 -12.92 -4.15 10.55
CA LYS A 88 -12.60 -2.82 11.10
C LYS A 88 -12.10 -1.84 10.03
N TYR A 89 -11.72 -2.33 8.84
CA TYR A 89 -11.06 -1.57 7.80
C TYR A 89 -11.88 -1.53 6.51
N THR A 90 -11.93 -0.38 5.85
CA THR A 90 -12.82 -0.12 4.69
C THR A 90 -12.58 -1.01 3.48
N ILE A 91 -11.40 -1.65 3.38
CA ILE A 91 -11.02 -2.60 2.34
C ILE A 91 -10.30 -3.83 2.93
N GLY A 92 -10.55 -4.17 4.20
CA GLY A 92 -9.84 -5.26 4.89
C GLY A 92 -10.13 -6.65 4.32
N LEU A 93 -11.24 -6.81 3.61
CA LEU A 93 -11.64 -8.02 2.88
C LEU A 93 -11.77 -7.70 1.38
N TYR A 94 -11.52 -8.68 0.52
CA TYR A 94 -11.52 -8.43 -0.93
C TYR A 94 -12.91 -8.01 -1.45
N GLU A 95 -14.00 -8.46 -0.83
CA GLU A 95 -15.36 -8.10 -1.23
C GLU A 95 -15.71 -6.64 -0.89
N ASP A 96 -15.00 -6.02 0.07
CA ASP A 96 -15.11 -4.59 0.35
C ASP A 96 -14.35 -3.77 -0.71
N LEU A 97 -13.15 -4.21 -1.10
CA LEU A 97 -12.38 -3.57 -2.18
C LEU A 97 -13.11 -3.67 -3.53
N GLN A 98 -13.68 -4.83 -3.89
CA GLN A 98 -14.47 -4.98 -5.11
C GLN A 98 -15.68 -4.03 -5.14
N ARG A 99 -16.37 -3.85 -4.01
CA ARG A 99 -17.47 -2.88 -3.90
C ARG A 99 -16.97 -1.44 -4.09
N PHE A 100 -15.86 -1.08 -3.45
CA PHE A 100 -15.24 0.23 -3.62
C PHE A 100 -14.88 0.52 -5.08
N ILE A 101 -14.17 -0.40 -5.73
CA ILE A 101 -13.76 -0.37 -7.14
C ILE A 101 -14.97 -0.14 -8.06
N LEU A 102 -16.00 -1.01 -7.95
CA LEU A 102 -17.22 -0.91 -8.75
C LEU A 102 -17.99 0.39 -8.51
N SER A 103 -18.04 0.87 -7.26
CA SER A 103 -18.73 2.14 -6.93
C SER A 103 -18.00 3.39 -7.42
N SER A 104 -16.70 3.28 -7.67
CA SER A 104 -15.84 4.40 -8.07
C SER A 104 -15.50 4.39 -9.57
N GLY A 105 -15.73 3.26 -10.26
CA GLY A 105 -15.41 3.09 -11.69
C GLY A 105 -13.90 3.05 -11.95
N ILE A 106 -13.12 2.45 -11.03
CA ILE A 106 -11.66 2.44 -11.08
C ILE A 106 -11.16 1.14 -11.70
N ASN A 107 -10.82 1.18 -12.98
CA ASN A 107 -10.28 0.03 -13.69
C ASN A 107 -8.97 -0.47 -13.05
N VAL A 108 -8.90 -1.76 -12.73
CA VAL A 108 -7.73 -2.45 -12.16
C VAL A 108 -7.40 -3.73 -12.93
N ASP A 109 -6.20 -4.25 -12.73
CA ASP A 109 -5.81 -5.59 -13.16
C ASP A 109 -5.71 -6.53 -11.97
N GLN A 110 -6.41 -7.65 -12.03
CA GLN A 110 -6.40 -8.68 -11.00
C GLN A 110 -5.42 -9.79 -11.39
N PHE A 111 -4.51 -10.14 -10.48
CA PHE A 111 -3.65 -11.31 -10.57
C PHE A 111 -4.02 -12.30 -9.46
N VAL A 112 -3.91 -13.60 -9.76
CA VAL A 112 -4.34 -14.68 -8.86
C VAL A 112 -3.23 -15.73 -8.77
N SER A 113 -2.91 -16.19 -7.55
CA SER A 113 -2.18 -17.44 -7.30
C SER A 113 -2.98 -18.33 -6.35
N ASP A 114 -2.43 -19.49 -5.97
CA ASP A 114 -3.07 -20.50 -5.11
C ASP A 114 -3.65 -19.94 -3.80
N ASN A 115 -3.01 -18.91 -3.23
CA ASN A 115 -3.42 -18.30 -1.95
C ASN A 115 -3.32 -16.77 -1.91
N GLU A 116 -2.93 -16.10 -2.99
CA GLU A 116 -2.81 -14.63 -3.05
C GLU A 116 -3.68 -14.05 -4.18
N LEU A 117 -4.29 -12.90 -3.89
CA LEU A 117 -5.05 -12.10 -4.81
C LEU A 117 -4.48 -10.68 -4.83
N VAL A 118 -4.01 -10.22 -5.99
CA VAL A 118 -3.40 -8.89 -6.14
C VAL A 118 -4.23 -8.05 -7.11
N PHE A 119 -4.58 -6.84 -6.70
CA PHE A 119 -5.22 -5.83 -7.55
C PHE A 119 -4.22 -4.72 -7.84
N LEU A 120 -3.90 -4.49 -9.12
CA LEU A 120 -3.00 -3.43 -9.60
C LEU A 120 -3.81 -2.26 -10.17
N PHE A 121 -3.66 -1.09 -9.57
CA PHE A 121 -4.28 0.16 -10.00
C PHE A 121 -3.46 0.81 -11.13
N LYS A 122 -4.09 1.63 -11.98
CA LYS A 122 -3.42 2.26 -13.14
C LYS A 122 -2.35 3.30 -12.78
N ASN A 123 -2.30 3.73 -11.53
CA ASN A 123 -1.23 4.54 -10.95
C ASN A 123 -0.03 3.71 -10.44
N ALA A 124 -0.06 2.39 -10.64
CA ALA A 124 0.92 1.39 -10.19
C ALA A 124 0.93 1.04 -8.68
N ALA A 125 -0.03 1.54 -7.89
CA ALA A 125 -0.27 0.99 -6.55
C ALA A 125 -0.93 -0.38 -6.62
N SER A 126 -0.75 -1.19 -5.57
CA SER A 126 -1.37 -2.51 -5.50
C SER A 126 -1.91 -2.88 -4.13
N ALA A 127 -2.95 -3.72 -4.14
CA ALA A 127 -3.54 -4.31 -2.95
C ALA A 127 -3.41 -5.83 -2.99
N HIS A 128 -2.77 -6.40 -1.97
CA HIS A 128 -2.48 -7.82 -1.82
C HIS A 128 -3.33 -8.43 -0.70
N TYR A 129 -4.08 -9.47 -1.03
CA TYR A 129 -4.89 -10.25 -0.09
C TYR A 129 -4.40 -11.69 -0.04
N LEU A 130 -4.32 -12.28 1.15
CA LEU A 130 -4.06 -13.71 1.32
C LEU A 130 -5.31 -14.46 1.80
N LEU A 131 -5.49 -15.68 1.30
CA LEU A 131 -6.56 -16.57 1.70
C LEU A 131 -6.38 -17.06 3.14
N GLN A 132 -7.36 -16.78 4.00
CA GLN A 132 -7.39 -17.17 5.41
C GLN A 132 -8.81 -17.54 5.84
N ASN A 133 -9.01 -18.79 6.28
CA ASN A 133 -10.31 -19.34 6.68
C ASN A 133 -11.39 -19.07 5.61
N ASP A 134 -11.10 -19.53 4.38
CA ASP A 134 -11.95 -19.41 3.18
C ASP A 134 -12.26 -17.98 2.69
N ARG A 135 -11.54 -16.97 3.19
CA ARG A 135 -11.70 -15.56 2.77
C ARG A 135 -10.39 -14.87 2.47
N TYR A 136 -10.34 -14.02 1.43
CA TYR A 136 -9.17 -13.20 1.12
C TYR A 136 -9.13 -11.95 2.03
N VAL A 137 -8.09 -11.88 2.87
CA VAL A 137 -7.87 -10.83 3.87
C VAL A 137 -6.69 -9.97 3.44
N LEU A 138 -6.82 -8.63 3.55
CA LEU A 138 -5.77 -7.68 3.17
C LEU A 138 -4.50 -7.94 3.98
N ARG A 139 -3.36 -7.95 3.28
CA ARG A 139 -2.02 -8.20 3.87
C ARG A 139 -1.00 -7.14 3.53
N LYS A 140 -1.09 -6.52 2.34
CA LYS A 140 -0.21 -5.43 1.96
C LYS A 140 -0.91 -4.45 1.02
N LEU A 141 -0.66 -3.16 1.19
CA LEU A 141 -0.83 -2.15 0.16
C LEU A 141 0.57 -1.68 -0.23
N SER A 142 0.91 -1.76 -1.51
CA SER A 142 2.21 -1.29 -2.01
C SER A 142 2.00 0.00 -2.79
N GLY A 143 2.75 1.05 -2.45
CA GLY A 143 2.74 2.28 -3.21
C GLY A 143 3.50 2.12 -4.53
N ALA A 144 3.16 2.99 -5.48
CA ALA A 144 3.77 3.05 -6.79
C ALA A 144 5.27 3.38 -6.69
N PHE A 145 6.10 2.37 -6.96
CA PHE A 145 7.56 2.47 -7.04
C PHE A 145 8.07 2.52 -8.50
N LEU A 146 7.50 1.66 -9.35
CA LEU A 146 7.76 1.62 -10.79
C LEU A 146 6.56 2.17 -11.56
N ASP A 147 6.71 2.42 -12.86
CA ASP A 147 5.54 2.75 -13.69
C ASP A 147 4.57 1.55 -13.80
N TYR A 148 3.36 1.81 -14.29
CA TYR A 148 2.33 0.79 -14.42
C TYR A 148 2.75 -0.38 -15.33
N ALA A 149 3.42 -0.10 -16.46
CA ALA A 149 3.80 -1.14 -17.41
C ALA A 149 4.91 -2.04 -16.85
N GLN A 150 5.86 -1.44 -16.12
CA GLN A 150 6.92 -2.15 -15.39
C GLN A 150 6.33 -3.02 -14.25
N THR A 151 5.43 -2.46 -13.44
CA THR A 151 4.77 -3.17 -12.33
C THR A 151 3.89 -4.31 -12.86
N TYR A 152 3.14 -4.07 -13.93
CA TYR A 152 2.35 -5.10 -14.61
C TYR A 152 3.23 -6.23 -15.16
N ALA A 153 4.34 -5.91 -15.82
CA ALA A 153 5.27 -6.92 -16.33
C ALA A 153 5.94 -7.74 -15.22
N TYR A 154 6.21 -7.12 -14.07
CA TYR A 154 6.72 -7.78 -12.88
C TYR A 154 5.69 -8.77 -12.30
N TYR A 155 4.45 -8.34 -12.06
CA TYR A 155 3.40 -9.23 -11.57
C TYR A 155 3.04 -10.32 -12.57
N LYS A 156 3.00 -10.02 -13.88
CA LYS A 156 2.78 -11.02 -14.92
C LYS A 156 3.82 -12.16 -14.89
N LYS A 157 5.06 -11.86 -14.52
CA LYS A 157 6.13 -12.87 -14.36
C LYS A 157 5.92 -13.78 -13.14
N ILE A 158 5.25 -13.30 -12.10
CA ILE A 158 5.06 -14.01 -10.82
C ILE A 158 3.74 -14.79 -10.80
N TYR A 159 2.65 -14.14 -11.23
CA TYR A 159 1.28 -14.64 -11.11
C TYR A 159 0.68 -15.16 -12.43
N GLY A 160 1.31 -14.88 -13.57
CA GLY A 160 0.76 -15.21 -14.90
C GLY A 160 -0.09 -14.09 -15.49
N GLU A 161 -1.06 -14.44 -16.34
CA GLU A 161 -1.95 -13.44 -16.96
C GLU A 161 -2.90 -12.80 -15.95
N SER A 162 -3.14 -11.49 -16.09
CA SER A 162 -4.18 -10.82 -15.31
C SER A 162 -5.58 -11.08 -15.87
N THR A 163 -6.59 -10.85 -15.04
CA THR A 163 -7.96 -10.56 -15.49
C THR A 163 -8.24 -9.09 -15.25
N PHE A 164 -8.68 -8.37 -16.29
CA PHE A 164 -9.08 -6.98 -16.19
C PHE A 164 -10.41 -6.85 -15.44
N ILE A 165 -10.50 -5.93 -14.47
CA ILE A 165 -11.71 -5.66 -13.69
C ILE A 165 -12.01 -4.15 -13.70
N PHE A 166 -13.30 -3.84 -13.83
CA PHE A 166 -13.91 -2.50 -13.93
C PHE A 166 -13.47 -1.51 -12.86
#